data_AF-A0A7C5XF12-F1
#
_entry.id   AF-A0A7C5XF12-F1
#
_cell.length_a   1.000
_cell.length_b   1.000
_cell.length_c   1.000
_cell.angle_alpha   90.00
_cell.angle_beta   90.00
_cell.angle_gamma   90.00
#
_symmetry.space_group_name_H-M   'P 1'
#
loop_
_entity.id
_entity.type
_entity.pdbx_description
1 polymer ?
#
loop_
_entity_poly.entity_id
_entity_poly.type
_entity_poly.pdbx_seq_one_letter_code
_entity_poly.pdbx_strand_id
1 'polypeptide(L)' 'MPYVHKLYEVDYRNWAIKRKNKKCPRCGSFMAFHKQPVPRWHCGKCSYVEYVK' A
#
# COMPACT_ATOMS: atom_id res chain seq x y z
N MET A 1 12.77 6.23 10.91
CA MET A 1 12.03 4.95 10.95
C MET A 1 10.68 5.12 10.26
N PRO A 2 10.26 4.26 9.31
CA PRO A 2 8.89 4.32 8.79
C PRO A 2 7.89 3.83 9.85
N TYR A 3 6.86 4.63 10.14
CA TYR A 3 5.82 4.30 11.10
C TYR A 3 4.82 3.28 10.52
N VAL A 4 5.14 1.98 10.61
CA VAL A 4 4.37 0.88 10.00
C VAL A 4 2.92 0.82 10.48
N HIS A 5 2.63 1.19 11.73
CA HIS A 5 1.28 1.19 12.29
C HIS A 5 0.31 2.12 11.53
N LYS A 6 0.81 3.19 10.88
CA LYS A 6 -0.03 4.17 10.15
C LYS A 6 -0.59 3.63 8.83
N LEU A 7 -0.11 2.47 8.37
CA LEU A 7 -0.55 1.78 7.14
C LEU A 7 -1.86 1.01 7.31
N TYR A 8 -2.33 0.88 8.54
CA TYR A 8 -3.59 0.23 8.87
C TYR A 8 -4.61 1.27 9.34
N GLU A 9 -5.85 1.06 8.93
CA GLU A 9 -7.02 1.76 9.42
C GLU A 9 -7.84 0.78 10.26
N VAL A 10 -8.18 1.19 11.48
CA VAL A 10 -8.99 0.39 12.39
C VAL A 10 -10.41 0.94 12.30
N ASP A 11 -11.33 0.12 11.81
CA ASP A 11 -12.76 0.38 11.84
C ASP A 11 -13.31 -0.14 13.17
N TYR A 12 -13.43 0.76 14.16
CA TYR A 12 -13.90 0.46 15.51
C TYR A 12 -15.38 0.06 15.55
N ARG A 13 -16.16 0.30 14.49
CA ARG A 13 -17.58 -0.08 14.44
C ARG A 13 -17.75 -1.56 14.11
N ASN A 14 -16.93 -2.04 13.19
CA ASN A 14 -16.99 -3.42 12.69
C ASN A 14 -15.88 -4.30 13.26
N TRP A 15 -15.05 -3.78 14.17
CA TRP A 15 -13.84 -4.43 14.69
C TRP A 15 -12.93 -4.97 13.57
N ALA A 16 -12.81 -4.22 12.48
CA ALA A 16 -12.09 -4.65 11.28
C ALA A 16 -10.84 -3.81 11.05
N ILE A 17 -9.72 -4.49 10.78
CA ILE A 17 -8.46 -3.84 10.43
C ILE A 17 -8.34 -3.83 8.90
N LYS A 18 -8.46 -2.65 8.29
CA LYS A 18 -8.30 -2.45 6.85
C LYS A 18 -6.89 -1.95 6.55
N ARG A 19 -6.31 -2.44 5.46
CA ARG A 19 -5.02 -1.98 4.97
C ARG A 19 -5.26 -0.77 4.06
N LYS A 20 -4.54 0.34 4.29
CA LYS A 20 -4.65 1.54 3.45
C LYS A 20 -4.07 1.34 2.05
N ASN A 21 -3.00 0.55 1.96
CA ASN A 21 -2.22 0.38 0.73
C ASN A 21 -2.41 -1.00 0.10
N LYS A 22 -2.29 -1.05 -1.23
CA LYS A 22 -2.34 -2.29 -2.02
C LYS A 22 -1.19 -3.23 -1.62
N LYS A 23 -1.46 -4.54 -1.65
CA LYS A 23 -0.42 -5.57 -1.52
C LYS A 23 0.18 -5.84 -2.88
N CYS A 24 1.49 -6.03 -2.93
CA CYS A 24 2.19 -6.43 -4.14
C CYS A 24 1.77 -7.85 -4.55
N PRO A 25 1.35 -8.07 -5.81
CA PRO A 25 0.95 -9.40 -6.29
C PRO A 25 2.13 -10.39 -6.35
N ARG A 26 3.37 -9.91 -6.41
CA ARG A 26 4.56 -10.78 -6.52
C ARG A 26 5.12 -11.20 -5.17
N CYS A 27 5.24 -10.27 -4.21
CA CYS A 27 5.94 -10.52 -2.95
C CYS A 27 5.09 -10.30 -1.69
N GLY A 28 3.82 -9.90 -1.83
CA GLY A 28 2.89 -9.71 -0.71
C GLY A 28 3.24 -8.54 0.22
N SER A 29 4.24 -7.73 -0.10
CA SER A 29 4.62 -6.53 0.67
C SER A 29 3.69 -5.35 0.36
N PHE A 30 3.70 -4.35 1.24
CA PHE A 30 2.95 -3.10 1.02
C PHE A 30 3.55 -2.31 -0.14
N MET A 31 2.70 -1.86 -1.06
CA MET A 31 3.09 -0.95 -2.13
C MET A 31 2.90 0.50 -1.69
N ALA A 32 3.75 1.39 -2.19
CA ALA A 32 3.59 2.82 -2.05
C ALA A 32 2.79 3.36 -3.24
N PHE A 33 1.80 4.21 -2.98
CA PHE A 33 1.08 4.91 -4.03
C PHE A 33 1.74 6.25 -4.30
N HIS A 34 2.29 6.42 -5.50
CA HIS A 34 2.84 7.68 -5.96
C HIS A 34 1.83 8.35 -6.89
N LYS A 35 1.41 9.58 -6.57
CA LYS A 35 0.40 10.31 -7.35
C LYS A 35 0.97 11.03 -8.58
N GLN A 36 2.26 11.37 -8.57
CA GLN A 36 2.93 12.13 -9.61
C GLN A 36 4.20 11.41 -10.11
N PRO A 37 4.59 11.59 -11.39
CA PRO A 37 3.89 12.31 -12.46
C PRO A 37 2.66 11.55 -13.02
N VAL A 38 2.63 10.23 -12.87
CA VAL A 38 1.48 9.36 -13.20
C VAL A 38 1.15 8.54 -11.95
N PRO A 39 -0.14 8.40 -11.58
CA PRO A 39 -0.56 7.59 -10.43
C PRO A 39 -0.11 6.14 -10.61
N ARG A 40 0.75 5.66 -9.71
CA ARG A 40 1.32 4.30 -9.76
C ARG A 40 1.48 3.71 -8.37
N TRP A 41 1.32 2.40 -8.29
CA TRP A 41 1.74 1.58 -7.17
C TRP A 41 3.17 1.11 -7.43
N HIS A 42 4.08 1.40 -6.50
CA HIS A 42 5.45 0.94 -6.55
C HIS A 42 5.75 0.04 -5.35
N CYS A 43 6.33 -1.13 -5.58
CA CYS A 43 6.80 -2.02 -4.52
C CYS A 43 8.28 -1.76 -4.22
N GLY A 44 8.59 -1.32 -3.01
CA GLY A 44 9.98 -1.08 -2.59
C GLY A 44 10.82 -2.35 -2.37
N LYS A 45 10.22 -3.55 -2.35
CA LYS A 45 10.95 -4.81 -2.11
C LYS A 45 11.37 -5.52 -3.40
N CYS A 46 10.49 -5.59 -4.39
CA CYS A 46 10.73 -6.31 -5.65
C CYS A 46 10.73 -5.41 -6.88
N SER A 47 10.71 -4.09 -6.68
CA SER A 47 10.69 -3.06 -7.74
C SER A 47 9.54 -3.20 -8.74
N TYR A 48 8.48 -3.91 -8.36
CA TYR A 48 7.28 -4.05 -9.19
C TYR A 48 6.49 -2.74 -9.23
N VAL A 49 6.08 -2.33 -10.42
CA VAL A 49 5.31 -1.11 -10.65
C VAL A 49 4.02 -1.45 -11.37
N GLU A 50 2.92 -0.89 -10.87
CA GLU A 50 1.61 -1.02 -11.47
C GLU A 50 1.02 0.39 -11.63
N TYR A 51 0.76 0.80 -12.87
CA TYR A 51 0.17 2.11 -13.15
C TYR A 51 -1.34 2.02 -12.98
N VAL A 52 -1.91 3.01 -12.30
CA VAL A 52 -3.36 3.16 -12.20
C VAL A 52 -3.81 3.83 -13.50
N LYS A 53 -4.53 3.09 -14.34
CA LYS A 53 -5.19 3.62 -15.55
C LYS A 53 -6.42 4.44 -15.18
#